data_AF-A0A8H4TT43-F1
#
_entry.id   AF-A0A8H4TT43-F1
#
_cell.length_a   1.000
_cell.length_b   1.000
_cell.length_c   1.000
_cell.angle_alpha   90.00
_cell.angle_beta   90.00
_cell.angle_gamma   90.00
#
_symmetry.space_group_name_H-M   'P 1'
#
loop_
_entity.id
_entity.type
_entity.pdbx_description
1 polymer ?
#
loop_
_entity_poly.entity_id
_entity_poly.type
_entity_poly.pdbx_seq_one_letter_code
_entity_poly.pdbx_strand_id
1 'polypeptide(L)'
;MLALAWAFLPDEPDLREGLILVGLARCIAMVLIWTGLAGGDNEYCAILVAINSILQMVLFAPLAVFFIATISRDSFDFDYGPAAKSVAVFLGIPLGAAIITRFTLRTLASTR
;
A
#
# COMPACT_ATOMS: atom_id res chain seq x y z
N MET A 1 3.18 13.68 -3.69
CA MET A 1 4.17 13.35 -4.74
C MET A 1 3.80 13.90 -6.11
N LEU A 2 2.52 14.00 -6.50
CA LEU A 2 2.09 14.60 -7.77
C LEU A 2 2.79 15.93 -8.13
N ALA A 3 2.72 16.93 -7.26
CA ALA A 3 3.33 18.24 -7.52
C ALA A 3 4.86 18.17 -7.73
N LEU A 4 5.55 17.31 -6.96
CA LEU A 4 6.99 17.10 -7.11
C LEU A 4 7.32 16.37 -8.41
N ALA A 5 6.50 15.40 -8.79
CA ALA A 5 6.66 14.65 -10.04
C ALA A 5 6.56 15.57 -11.27
N TRP A 6 5.59 16.49 -11.27
CA TRP A 6 5.46 17.51 -12.31
C TRP A 6 6.54 18.58 -12.28
N ALA A 7 7.04 18.95 -11.09
CA ALA A 7 8.08 19.96 -10.96
C ALA A 7 9.46 19.46 -11.40
N PHE A 8 9.79 18.19 -11.12
CA PHE A 8 11.13 17.65 -11.34
C PHE A 8 11.23 16.70 -12.54
N LEU A 9 10.11 16.13 -13.02
CA LEU A 9 10.08 15.20 -14.16
C LEU A 9 9.01 15.61 -15.20
N PRO A 10 9.08 16.82 -15.77
CA PRO A 10 8.14 17.28 -16.79
C PRO A 10 8.32 16.57 -18.15
N ASP A 11 9.52 16.12 -18.48
CA ASP A 11 9.83 15.50 -19.78
C ASP A 11 9.80 13.97 -19.75
N GLU A 12 9.66 13.36 -18.56
CA GLU A 12 9.75 11.91 -18.34
C GLU A 12 8.43 11.36 -17.74
N PRO A 13 7.42 11.04 -18.56
CA PRO A 13 6.09 10.65 -18.09
C PRO A 13 6.11 9.32 -17.30
N ASP A 14 6.85 8.32 -17.77
CA ASP A 14 6.94 7.00 -17.13
C ASP A 14 7.48 7.09 -15.69
N LEU A 15 8.51 7.93 -15.48
CA LEU A 15 9.10 8.14 -14.16
C LEU A 15 8.20 8.98 -13.25
N ARG A 16 7.44 9.92 -13.82
CA ARG A 16 6.45 10.71 -13.09
C ARG A 16 5.35 9.82 -12.52
N GLU A 17 4.79 8.94 -13.35
CA GLU A 17 3.77 7.97 -12.92
C GLU A 17 4.33 7.06 -11.83
N GLY A 18 5.54 6.52 -12.00
CA GLY A 18 6.23 5.74 -10.98
C GLY A 18 6.34 6.49 -9.65
N LEU A 19 6.73 7.76 -9.67
CA LEU A 19 6.83 8.59 -8.46
C LEU A 19 5.47 8.86 -7.80
N ILE A 20 4.41 9.05 -8.60
CA ILE A 20 3.04 9.19 -8.10
C ILE A 20 2.60 7.90 -7.41
N LEU A 21 2.80 6.73 -8.05
CA LEU A 21 2.48 5.42 -7.50
C LEU A 21 3.22 5.14 -6.19
N VAL A 22 4.51 5.48 -6.12
CA VAL A 22 5.31 5.39 -4.88
C VAL A 22 4.72 6.28 -3.79
N GLY A 23 4.25 7.48 -4.13
CA GLY A 23 3.60 8.37 -3.17
C GLY A 23 2.23 7.87 -2.68
N LEU A 24 1.54 7.04 -3.46
CA LEU A 24 0.27 6.42 -3.08
C LEU A 24 0.48 5.15 -2.24
N ALA A 25 1.59 4.44 -2.46
CA ALA A 25 1.99 3.31 -1.64
C ALA A 25 2.36 3.81 -0.23
N ARG A 26 1.82 3.14 0.80
CA ARG A 26 2.10 3.51 2.19
C ARG A 26 3.08 2.52 2.81
N CYS A 27 3.91 3.03 3.71
CA CYS A 27 4.89 2.22 4.44
C CYS A 27 4.21 1.51 5.62
N ILE A 28 4.50 0.22 5.81
CA ILE A 28 3.83 -0.62 6.82
C ILE A 28 4.77 -1.43 7.73
N ALA A 29 5.93 -1.89 7.27
CA ALA A 29 6.81 -2.74 8.10
C ALA A 29 7.94 -1.96 8.78
N MET A 30 8.70 -1.17 8.01
CA MET A 30 9.91 -0.53 8.52
C MET A 30 9.62 0.53 9.59
N VAL A 31 8.44 1.16 9.53
CA VAL A 31 8.03 2.21 10.47
C VAL A 31 7.97 1.72 11.92
N LEU A 32 7.60 0.45 12.18
CA LEU A 32 7.57 -0.11 13.53
C LEU A 32 8.96 -0.13 14.17
N ILE A 33 9.97 -0.53 13.40
CA ILE A 33 11.36 -0.55 13.88
C ILE A 33 11.85 0.87 14.17
N TRP A 34 11.59 1.81 13.26
CA TRP A 34 11.98 3.21 13.46
C TRP A 34 11.26 3.85 14.66
N THR A 35 9.96 3.55 14.86
CA THR A 35 9.22 4.02 16.02
C THR A 35 9.84 3.49 17.31
N GLY A 36 10.18 2.20 17.36
CA GLY A 36 10.88 1.62 18.51
C GLY A 36 12.25 2.27 18.77
N LEU A 37 13.05 2.49 17.73
CA LEU A 37 14.36 3.15 17.84
C LEU A 37 14.26 4.61 18.29
N ALA A 38 13.19 5.31 17.90
CA ALA A 38 12.94 6.70 18.28
C ALA A 38 12.30 6.84 19.68
N GLY A 39 12.06 5.73 20.40
CA GLY A 39 11.40 5.75 21.72
C GLY A 39 9.89 6.03 21.67
N GLY A 40 9.24 5.78 20.53
CA GLY A 40 7.80 5.96 20.36
C GLY A 40 6.97 4.76 20.83
N ASP A 41 5.65 4.93 20.79
CA ASP A 41 4.69 3.87 21.13
C ASP A 41 4.50 2.90 19.95
N ASN A 42 4.98 1.67 20.14
CA ASN A 42 4.87 0.61 19.14
C ASN A 42 3.47 0.00 19.04
N GLU A 43 2.68 -0.02 20.12
CA GLU A 43 1.31 -0.55 20.07
C GLU A 43 0.41 0.37 19.26
N TYR A 44 0.51 1.68 19.51
CA TYR A 44 -0.19 2.68 18.72
C TYR A 44 0.25 2.65 17.25
N CYS A 45 1.56 2.54 17.00
CA CYS A 45 2.09 2.41 15.64
C CYS A 45 1.56 1.15 14.93
N ALA A 46 1.48 0.01 15.62
CA ALA A 46 0.95 -1.24 15.07
C ALA A 46 -0.52 -1.10 14.65
N ILE A 47 -1.35 -0.42 15.44
CA ILE A 47 -2.74 -0.12 15.09
C ILE A 47 -2.81 0.75 13.83
N LEU A 48 -2.01 1.82 13.76
CA LEU A 48 -1.94 2.69 12.60
C LEU A 48 -1.50 1.93 11.34
N VAL A 49 -0.50 1.05 11.45
CA VAL A 49 -0.01 0.19 10.37
C VAL A 49 -1.10 -0.76 9.86
N ALA A 50 -1.89 -1.34 10.77
CA ALA A 50 -3.00 -2.23 10.41
C ALA A 50 -4.10 -1.49 9.63
N ILE A 51 -4.55 -0.33 10.13
CA ILE A 51 -5.54 0.52 9.46
C ILE A 51 -5.01 0.96 8.09
N ASN A 52 -3.76 1.38 8.06
CA ASN A 52 -3.08 1.72 6.82
C ASN A 52 -3.12 0.54 5.83
N SER A 53 -2.75 -0.66 6.23
CA SER A 53 -2.74 -1.81 5.30
C SER A 53 -4.11 -2.06 4.67
N ILE A 54 -5.19 -1.97 5.46
CA ILE A 54 -6.57 -2.12 4.99
C ILE A 54 -6.94 -1.03 3.99
N LEU A 55 -6.70 0.23 4.36
CA LEU A 55 -6.97 1.36 3.48
C LEU A 55 -6.16 1.26 2.18
N GLN A 56 -5.01 0.57 2.17
CA GLN A 56 -4.13 0.52 1.00
C GLN A 56 -4.69 -0.48 0.02
N MET A 57 -5.18 -1.60 0.56
CA MET A 57 -5.85 -2.63 -0.21
C MET A 57 -7.06 -2.08 -0.98
N VAL A 58 -7.82 -1.16 -0.36
CA VAL A 58 -9.04 -0.60 -0.94
C VAL A 58 -8.78 0.63 -1.80
N LEU A 59 -7.96 1.58 -1.32
CA LEU A 59 -7.84 2.90 -1.93
C LEU A 59 -6.70 3.01 -2.95
N PHE A 60 -5.74 2.08 -2.98
CA PHE A 60 -4.59 2.19 -3.88
C PHE A 60 -4.99 2.24 -5.35
N ALA A 61 -5.76 1.25 -5.82
CA ALA A 61 -6.17 1.20 -7.23
C ALA A 61 -7.10 2.36 -7.64
N PRO A 62 -8.14 2.73 -6.87
CA PRO A 62 -8.96 3.89 -7.17
C PRO A 62 -8.18 5.21 -7.20
N LEU A 63 -7.27 5.43 -6.24
CA LEU A 63 -6.46 6.65 -6.20
C LEU A 63 -5.43 6.68 -7.32
N ALA A 64 -4.85 5.54 -7.69
CA ALA A 64 -3.92 5.48 -8.83
C ALA A 64 -4.60 5.89 -10.13
N VAL A 65 -5.80 5.37 -10.42
CA VAL A 65 -6.61 5.82 -11.57
C VAL A 65 -6.92 7.30 -11.48
N PHE A 66 -7.34 7.79 -10.31
CA PHE A 66 -7.70 9.20 -10.14
C PHE A 66 -6.51 10.14 -10.39
N PHE A 67 -5.32 9.84 -9.85
CA PHE A 67 -4.17 10.71 -10.01
C PHE A 67 -3.50 10.61 -11.38
N ILE A 68 -3.44 9.42 -11.98
CA ILE A 68 -2.78 9.20 -13.27
C ILE A 68 -3.74 9.54 -14.42
N ALA A 69 -4.86 8.81 -14.53
CA ALA A 69 -5.77 8.93 -15.66
C ALA A 69 -6.57 10.25 -15.65
N THR A 70 -7.05 10.70 -14.48
CA THR A 70 -7.90 11.91 -14.40
C THR A 70 -7.09 13.20 -14.29
N ILE A 71 -6.07 13.24 -13.42
CA ILE A 71 -5.32 14.47 -13.13
C ILE A 71 -4.11 14.65 -14.06
N SER A 72 -3.25 13.63 -14.22
CA SER A 72 -2.07 13.76 -15.08
C SER A 72 -2.45 13.87 -16.56
N ARG A 73 -3.57 13.23 -16.97
CA ARG A 73 -4.04 13.16 -18.37
C ARG A 73 -2.95 12.72 -19.36
N ASP A 74 -1.96 11.97 -18.87
CA ASP A 74 -0.95 11.37 -19.74
C ASP A 74 -1.61 10.30 -20.61
N SER A 75 -1.08 10.09 -21.82
CA SER A 75 -1.62 9.14 -22.81
C SER A 75 -1.44 7.66 -22.44
N PHE A 76 -0.88 7.38 -21.26
CA PHE A 76 -0.75 6.04 -20.72
C PHE A 76 -2.08 5.60 -20.10
N ASP A 77 -2.65 4.54 -20.66
CA ASP A 77 -3.94 4.01 -20.23
C ASP A 77 -3.72 3.19 -18.94
N PHE A 78 -3.82 3.84 -17.78
CA PHE A 78 -3.70 3.16 -16.50
C PHE A 78 -4.97 2.35 -16.21
N ASP A 79 -4.89 1.04 -16.45
CA ASP A 79 -6.01 0.13 -16.23
C ASP A 79 -6.16 -0.26 -14.75
N TYR A 80 -7.36 -0.05 -14.23
CA TYR A 80 -7.76 -0.42 -12.87
C TYR A 80 -7.64 -1.94 -12.62
N GLY A 81 -7.96 -2.77 -13.62
CA GLY A 81 -8.03 -4.22 -13.47
C GLY A 81 -6.70 -4.84 -13.01
N PRO A 82 -5.59 -4.64 -13.74
CA PRO A 82 -4.25 -5.10 -13.35
C PRO A 82 -3.79 -4.56 -12.00
N ALA A 83 -4.08 -3.28 -11.69
CA ALA A 83 -3.70 -2.66 -10.42
C ALA A 83 -4.44 -3.31 -9.24
N ALA A 84 -5.76 -3.45 -9.33
CA ALA A 84 -6.58 -4.09 -8.30
C ALA A 84 -6.19 -5.57 -8.11
N LYS A 85 -5.94 -6.30 -9.21
CA LYS A 85 -5.47 -7.69 -9.16
C LYS A 85 -4.12 -7.81 -8.47
N SER A 86 -3.19 -6.91 -8.77
CA SER A 86 -1.86 -6.90 -8.14
C SER A 86 -1.97 -6.70 -6.63
N VAL A 87 -2.78 -5.73 -6.19
CA VAL A 87 -3.03 -5.50 -4.76
C VAL A 87 -3.69 -6.70 -4.09
N ALA A 88 -4.68 -7.33 -4.74
CA ALA A 88 -5.34 -8.52 -4.21
C ALA A 88 -4.37 -9.71 -4.06
N VAL A 89 -3.49 -9.92 -5.04
CA VAL A 89 -2.52 -11.02 -5.02
C VAL A 89 -1.39 -10.77 -4.03
N PHE A 90 -0.76 -9.60 -4.05
CA PHE A 90 0.41 -9.30 -3.22
C PHE A 90 0.07 -8.92 -1.79
N LEU A 91 -1.14 -8.40 -1.53
CA LEU A 91 -1.55 -7.94 -0.21
C LEU A 91 -2.69 -8.80 0.36
N GLY A 92 -3.69 -9.12 -0.48
CA GLY A 92 -4.86 -9.90 -0.07
C GLY A 92 -4.54 -11.36 0.26
N ILE A 93 -3.82 -12.07 -0.61
CA ILE A 93 -3.48 -13.49 -0.37
C ILE A 93 -2.62 -13.66 0.89
N PRO A 94 -1.52 -12.90 1.11
CA PRO A 94 -0.73 -13.03 2.33
C PRO A 94 -1.52 -12.68 3.59
N LEU A 95 -2.40 -11.68 3.54
CA LEU A 95 -3.27 -11.34 4.66
C LEU A 95 -4.23 -12.50 4.98
N GLY A 96 -4.89 -13.06 3.96
CA GLY A 96 -5.77 -14.23 4.12
C GLY A 96 -5.02 -15.44 4.67
N ALA A 97 -3.84 -15.74 4.14
CA ALA A 97 -2.99 -16.82 4.61
C ALA A 97 -2.55 -16.63 6.07
N ALA A 98 -2.17 -15.41 6.46
CA ALA A 98 -1.80 -15.09 7.84
C ALA A 98 -2.98 -15.27 8.80
N ILE A 99 -4.18 -14.83 8.42
CA ILE A 99 -5.40 -15.00 9.21
C ILE A 99 -5.73 -16.48 9.41
N ILE A 100 -5.76 -17.26 8.32
CA ILE A 100 -6.03 -18.70 8.36
C ILE A 100 -5.02 -19.40 9.26
N THR A 101 -3.73 -19.15 9.04
CA THR A 101 -2.63 -19.75 9.82
C THR A 101 -2.79 -19.44 11.31
N ARG A 102 -3.10 -18.19 11.66
CA ARG A 102 -3.30 -17.78 13.05
C ARG A 102 -4.49 -18.50 13.70
N PHE A 103 -5.61 -18.62 13.01
CA PHE A 103 -6.77 -19.31 13.56
C PHE A 103 -6.53 -20.81 13.70
N THR A 104 -6.01 -21.47 12.66
CA THR A 104 -5.70 -22.90 12.69
C THR A 104 -4.72 -23.24 13.82
N LEU A 105 -3.63 -22.48 13.96
CA LEU A 105 -2.65 -22.72 15.04
C LEU A 105 -3.22 -22.46 16.43
N ARG A 106 -4.04 -21.42 16.61
CA ARG A 106 -4.68 -21.15 17.90
C ARG A 106 -5.66 -22.25 18.29
N THR A 107 -6.45 -22.76 17.35
CA THR A 107 -7.38 -23.87 17.61
C THR A 107 -6.61 -25.15 17.96
N LEU A 108 -5.57 -25.48 17.20
CA LEU A 108 -4.75 -26.67 17.46
C LEU A 108 -4.01 -26.59 18.81
N ALA A 109 -3.43 -25.44 19.15
CA ALA A 109 -2.70 -25.25 20.39
C ALA A 109 -3.62 -25.13 21.62
N SER A 110 -4.84 -24.62 21.46
CA SER A 110 -5.84 -24.50 22.53
C SER A 110 -6.53 -25.82 22.88
N THR A 111 -6.35 -26.88 22.08
CA THR A 111 -6.99 -28.19 22.30
C THR A 111 -6.15 -29.10 23.23
N ARG A 112 -5.09 -28.55 23.86
CA ARG A 112 -4.32 -29.18 24.95
C ARG A 112 -4.41 -28.32 26.20
#